data_AF-A0AAD7KGJ5-F1
#
_entry.id   AF-A0AAD7KGJ5-F1
#
_cell.length_a   1.000
_cell.length_b   1.000
_cell.length_c   1.000
_cell.angle_alpha   90.00
_cell.angle_beta   90.00
_cell.angle_gamma   90.00
#
_symmetry.space_group_name_H-M   'P 1'
#
loop_
_entity.id
_entity.type
_entity.pdbx_description
1 polymer ?
#
loop_
_entity_poly.entity_id
_entity_poly.type
_entity_poly.pdbx_seq_one_letter_code
_entity_poly.pdbx_strand_id
1 'polypeptide(L)'
;MCWGKAKQLYRLNPPSSKEEDVEKNMLTALDSVTLVDMRKFARRARRFMDAYKKGLDGKWAAWASRKYPGHRTYPEELMIELDAAKEAEKAAAAAEQNQG
;
A
#
# COMPACT_ATOMS: atom_id res chain seq x y z
N MET A 1 -7.13 -3.17 -0.99
CA MET A 1 -7.06 -4.65 -1.04
C MET A 1 -8.48 -5.19 -1.03
N CYS A 2 -8.71 -6.37 -1.60
CA CYS A 2 -10.06 -6.97 -1.69
C CYS A 2 -10.74 -7.03 -0.33
N TRP A 3 -10.04 -7.59 0.67
CA TRP A 3 -10.51 -7.67 2.04
C TRP A 3 -10.87 -6.31 2.65
N GLY A 4 -10.06 -5.27 2.40
CA GLY A 4 -10.33 -3.94 2.93
C GLY A 4 -11.64 -3.34 2.42
N LYS A 5 -11.97 -3.54 1.13
CA LYS A 5 -13.23 -3.07 0.55
C LYS A 5 -14.42 -3.87 1.08
N ALA A 6 -14.31 -5.19 1.11
CA ALA A 6 -15.34 -6.06 1.68
C ALA A 6 -15.59 -5.71 3.16
N LYS A 7 -14.54 -5.60 3.97
CA LYS A 7 -14.63 -5.22 5.38
C LYS A 7 -15.28 -3.85 5.59
N GLN A 8 -14.98 -2.87 4.73
CA GLN A 8 -15.63 -1.56 4.79
C GLN A 8 -17.14 -1.70 4.58
N LEU A 9 -17.57 -2.44 3.56
CA LEU A 9 -18.99 -2.65 3.27
C LEU A 9 -19.69 -3.41 4.40
N TYR A 10 -19.05 -4.47 4.91
CA TYR A 10 -19.55 -5.24 6.05
C TYR A 10 -19.81 -4.36 7.28
N ARG A 11 -18.91 -3.41 7.57
CA ARG A 11 -19.05 -2.50 8.73
C ARG A 11 -20.15 -1.44 8.57
N LEU A 12 -20.71 -1.26 7.38
CA LEU A 12 -21.87 -0.39 7.17
C LEU A 12 -23.20 -1.09 7.49
N ASN A 13 -23.19 -2.43 7.58
CA ASN A 13 -24.38 -3.17 7.97
C ASN A 13 -24.69 -2.97 9.45
N PRO A 14 -25.97 -3.02 9.86
CA PRO A 14 -26.35 -2.96 11.26
C PRO A 14 -25.75 -4.16 12.02
N PRO A 15 -25.38 -3.98 13.30
CA PRO A 15 -24.95 -5.10 14.13
C PRO A 15 -26.10 -6.09 14.31
N SER A 16 -25.84 -7.38 14.13
CA SER A 16 -26.79 -8.46 14.41
C SER A 16 -26.15 -9.48 15.35
N SER A 17 -26.97 -10.07 16.22
CA SER A 17 -26.61 -11.20 17.10
C SER A 17 -26.92 -12.55 16.47
N LYS A 18 -27.61 -12.57 15.32
CA LYS A 18 -27.97 -13.81 14.60
C LYS A 18 -26.86 -14.19 13.63
N GLU A 19 -26.42 -15.43 13.70
CA GLU A 19 -25.37 -15.97 12.83
C GLU A 19 -25.76 -15.87 11.34
N GLU A 20 -27.01 -16.19 11.00
CA GLU A 20 -27.55 -16.11 9.64
C GLU A 20 -27.40 -14.70 9.02
N ASP A 21 -27.69 -13.66 9.80
CA ASP A 21 -27.56 -12.28 9.34
C ASP A 21 -26.09 -11.90 9.14
N VAL A 22 -25.22 -12.33 10.07
CA VAL A 22 -23.78 -12.08 10.00
C VAL A 22 -23.17 -12.76 8.76
N GLU A 23 -23.53 -14.02 8.51
CA GLU A 23 -23.09 -14.77 7.33
C GLU A 23 -23.55 -14.11 6.04
N LYS A 24 -24.85 -13.77 5.94
CA LYS A 24 -25.41 -13.09 4.77
C LYS A 24 -24.73 -11.75 4.50
N ASN A 25 -24.47 -10.98 5.54
CA ASN A 25 -23.79 -9.69 5.45
C ASN A 25 -22.33 -9.85 4.98
N MET A 26 -21.64 -10.90 5.44
CA MET A 26 -20.29 -11.22 4.99
C MET A 26 -20.27 -11.63 3.51
N LEU A 27 -21.14 -12.55 3.09
CA LEU A 27 -21.22 -13.00 1.69
C LEU A 27 -21.50 -11.83 0.76
N THR A 28 -22.50 -11.01 1.09
CA THR A 28 -22.83 -9.79 0.33
C THR A 28 -21.63 -8.84 0.24
N ALA A 29 -20.88 -8.67 1.33
CA ALA A 29 -19.70 -7.82 1.37
C ALA A 29 -18.55 -8.35 0.51
N LEU A 30 -18.33 -9.67 0.48
CA LEU A 30 -17.33 -10.31 -0.37
C LEU A 30 -17.71 -10.18 -1.86
N ASP A 31 -18.97 -10.43 -2.21
CA ASP A 31 -19.48 -10.33 -3.58
C ASP A 31 -19.46 -8.89 -4.14
N SER A 32 -19.47 -7.89 -3.26
CA SER A 32 -19.36 -6.48 -3.67
C SER A 32 -18.00 -6.12 -4.29
N VAL A 33 -16.97 -6.97 -4.12
CA VAL A 33 -15.64 -6.73 -4.67
C VAL A 33 -15.62 -7.12 -6.15
N THR A 34 -15.76 -6.14 -7.03
CA THR A 34 -15.77 -6.38 -8.48
C THR A 34 -14.41 -6.83 -9.01
N LEU A 35 -14.39 -7.51 -10.16
CA LEU A 35 -13.15 -7.89 -10.87
C LEU A 35 -12.26 -6.67 -11.18
N VAL A 36 -12.86 -5.51 -11.44
CA VAL A 36 -12.14 -4.25 -11.67
C VAL A 36 -11.40 -3.81 -10.40
N ASP A 37 -12.04 -3.93 -9.23
CA ASP A 37 -11.41 -3.64 -7.94
C ASP A 37 -10.25 -4.59 -7.66
N MET A 38 -10.44 -5.89 -7.89
CA MET A 38 -9.38 -6.90 -7.74
C MET A 38 -8.15 -6.55 -8.61
N ARG A 39 -8.38 -6.23 -9.88
CA ARG A 39 -7.30 -5.80 -10.81
C ARG A 39 -6.63 -4.51 -10.36
N LYS A 40 -7.36 -3.54 -9.81
CA LYS A 40 -6.78 -2.31 -9.25
C LYS A 40 -5.91 -2.62 -8.03
N PHE A 41 -6.36 -3.49 -7.13
CA PHE A 41 -5.60 -3.87 -5.94
C PHE A 41 -4.34 -4.67 -6.27
N ALA A 42 -4.43 -5.63 -7.19
CA ALA A 42 -3.27 -6.40 -7.65
C ALA A 42 -2.20 -5.50 -8.29
N ARG A 43 -2.61 -4.53 -9.13
CA ARG A 43 -1.68 -3.54 -9.71
C ARG A 43 -1.01 -2.68 -8.65
N ARG A 44 -1.75 -2.22 -7.65
CA ARG A 44 -1.18 -1.46 -6.53
C ARG A 44 -0.18 -2.31 -5.75
N ALA A 45 -0.53 -3.55 -5.40
CA ALA A 45 0.37 -4.48 -4.71
C ALA A 45 1.67 -4.68 -5.50
N ARG A 46 1.57 -4.87 -6.82
CA ARG A 46 2.73 -5.03 -7.69
C ARG A 46 3.70 -3.84 -7.66
N ARG A 47 3.19 -2.60 -7.56
CA ARG A 47 4.04 -1.41 -7.43
C ARG A 47 4.81 -1.38 -6.12
N PHE A 48 4.13 -1.71 -5.02
CA PHE A 48 4.80 -1.81 -3.73
C PHE A 48 5.82 -2.94 -3.71
N MET A 49 5.50 -4.10 -4.30
CA MET A 49 6.47 -5.20 -4.45
C MET A 49 7.69 -4.81 -5.30
N ASP A 50 7.51 -4.10 -6.42
CA ASP A 50 8.64 -3.58 -7.21
C ASP A 50 9.49 -2.61 -6.38
N ALA A 51 8.84 -1.72 -5.61
CA ALA A 51 9.55 -0.79 -4.74
C ALA A 51 10.39 -1.52 -3.68
N TYR A 52 9.80 -2.51 -3.00
CA TYR A 52 10.50 -3.29 -1.98
C TYR A 52 11.64 -4.13 -2.57
N LYS A 53 11.46 -4.72 -3.75
CA LYS A 53 12.53 -5.44 -4.46
C LYS A 53 13.73 -4.55 -4.77
N LYS A 54 13.49 -3.25 -4.96
CA LYS A 54 14.52 -2.24 -5.21
C LYS A 54 15.03 -1.57 -3.91
N GLY A 55 14.63 -2.06 -2.74
CA GLY A 55 15.13 -1.54 -1.46
C GLY A 55 14.51 -0.22 -1.00
N LEU A 56 13.33 0.15 -1.50
CA LEU A 56 12.58 1.27 -0.93
C LEU A 56 11.91 0.87 0.39
N ASP A 57 12.03 1.72 1.39
CA ASP A 57 11.23 1.63 2.61
C ASP A 57 9.76 2.05 2.36
N GLY A 58 8.84 1.71 3.27
CA GLY A 58 7.40 1.94 3.13
C GLY A 58 7.02 3.40 2.84
N LYS A 59 7.67 4.37 3.50
CA LYS A 59 7.44 5.81 3.25
C LYS A 59 7.78 6.18 1.80
N TRP A 60 8.94 5.73 1.34
CA TRP A 60 9.46 5.98 0.01
C TRP A 60 8.68 5.24 -1.09
N ALA A 61 8.29 3.99 -0.84
CA ALA A 61 7.46 3.20 -1.73
C ALA A 61 6.06 3.84 -1.93
N ALA A 62 5.48 4.40 -0.86
CA ALA A 62 4.21 5.12 -0.91
C ALA A 62 4.32 6.43 -1.71
N TRP A 63 5.39 7.20 -1.50
CA TRP A 63 5.67 8.41 -2.27
C TRP A 63 5.87 8.11 -3.76
N ALA A 64 6.71 7.11 -4.08
CA ALA A 64 6.97 6.72 -5.46
C ALA A 64 5.69 6.24 -6.16
N SER A 65 4.85 5.46 -5.46
CA SER A 65 3.55 5.01 -5.97
C SER A 65 2.58 6.16 -6.30
N ARG A 66 2.68 7.28 -5.59
CA ARG A 66 1.87 8.49 -5.83
C ARG A 66 2.44 9.34 -6.97
N LYS A 67 3.76 9.51 -7.02
CA LYS A 67 4.43 10.33 -8.04
C LYS A 67 4.40 9.67 -9.42
N TYR A 68 4.44 8.34 -9.50
CA TYR A 68 4.43 7.59 -10.77
C TYR A 68 3.21 6.67 -10.93
N PRO A 69 2.00 7.23 -11.11
CA PRO A 69 0.76 6.46 -11.14
C PRO A 69 0.55 5.67 -12.44
N GLY A 70 1.32 5.92 -13.50
CA GLY A 70 1.28 5.18 -14.77
C GLY A 70 2.36 4.10 -14.89
N HIS A 71 3.47 4.27 -14.18
CA HIS A 71 4.59 3.35 -14.26
C HIS A 71 4.26 2.04 -13.53
N ARG A 72 4.58 0.92 -14.18
CA ARG A 72 4.42 -0.43 -13.58
C ARG A 72 5.73 -0.93 -12.96
N THR A 73 6.80 -0.20 -13.19
CA THR A 73 8.18 -0.40 -12.73
C THR A 73 8.81 0.98 -12.58
N TYR A 74 9.49 1.23 -11.46
CA TYR A 74 10.13 2.53 -11.24
C TYR A 74 11.37 2.71 -12.14
N PRO A 75 11.60 3.90 -12.72
CA PRO A 75 12.82 4.21 -13.45
C PRO A 75 14.06 4.03 -12.57
N GLU A 76 15.17 3.63 -13.17
CA GLU A 76 16.45 3.46 -12.46
C GLU A 76 16.95 4.80 -11.89
N GLU A 77 16.72 5.91 -12.61
CA GLU A 77 17.07 7.27 -12.19
C GLU A 77 16.43 7.65 -10.84
N LEU A 78 15.18 7.23 -10.62
CA LEU A 78 14.48 7.47 -9.36
C LEU A 78 15.14 6.70 -8.20
N MET A 79 15.69 5.52 -8.48
CA MET A 79 16.40 4.74 -7.47
C MET A 79 17.66 5.48 -7.01
N ILE A 80 18.41 6.02 -7.98
CA ILE A 80 19.64 6.78 -7.72
C ILE A 80 19.33 8.04 -6.90
N GLU A 81 18.29 8.80 -7.28
CA GLU A 81 17.86 9.98 -6.51
C GLU A 81 17.46 9.63 -5.07
N LEU A 82 16.75 8.51 -4.87
CA LEU A 82 16.33 8.07 -3.55
C LEU A 82 17.49 7.57 -2.69
N ASP A 83 18.43 6.83 -3.27
CA ASP A 83 19.57 6.32 -2.52
C ASP A 83 20.50 7.46 -2.12
N ALA A 84 20.71 8.46 -2.98
CA ALA A 84 21.40 9.70 -2.62
C ALA A 84 20.69 10.45 -1.47
N ALA A 85 19.35 10.53 -1.50
CA ALA A 85 18.58 11.17 -0.43
C ALA A 85 18.65 10.40 0.90
N LYS A 86 18.62 9.06 0.87
CA LYS A 86 18.77 8.21 2.07
C LYS A 86 20.16 8.35 2.68
N GLU A 87 21.21 8.34 1.86
CA GLU A 87 22.59 8.51 2.35
C GLU A 87 22.80 9.91 2.94
N ALA A 88 22.18 10.95 2.37
CA ALA A 88 22.18 12.29 2.95
C ALA A 88 21.45 12.35 4.31
N GLU A 89 20.28 11.70 4.44
CA GLU A 89 19.52 11.63 5.71
C GLU A 89 20.31 10.87 6.79
N LYS A 90 20.99 9.79 6.40
CA LYS A 90 21.85 9.00 7.29
C LYS A 90 23.10 9.76 7.72
N ALA A 91 23.71 10.53 6.81
CA ALA A 91 24.86 11.39 7.13
C ALA A 91 24.48 12.54 8.07
N ALA A 92 23.30 13.14 7.88
CA ALA A 92 22.78 14.17 8.78
C ALA A 92 22.51 13.61 10.19
N ALA A 93 21.88 12.43 10.29
CA ALA A 93 21.63 11.78 11.58
C ALA A 93 22.93 11.37 12.32
N ALA A 94 23.97 10.97 11.59
CA ALA A 94 25.28 10.68 12.16
C ALA A 94 26.00 11.94 12.67
N ALA A 95 25.77 13.10 12.05
CA ALA A 95 26.35 14.37 12.47
C ALA A 95 25.72 14.90 13.77
N GLU A 96 24.41 14.68 13.99
CA GLU A 96 23.74 15.03 15.24
C GLU A 96 24.15 14.14 16.42
N GLN A 97 24.48 12.87 16.18
CA GLN A 97 24.93 11.95 17.24
C GLN A 97 26.36 12.22 17.74
N ASN A 98 27.17 12.98 17.00
CA ASN A 98 28.56 13.29 17.33
C ASN A 98 28.73 14.69 17.96
N GLN A 99 27.63 15.34 18.34
CA GLN A 99 27.58 16.67 18.99
C GLN A 99 27.13 16.61 20.47
N GLY A 100 27.01 15.41 21.05
CA GLY A 100 26.74 15.20 22.49
C GLY A 100 27.90 14.49 23.17
#